data_AF-A0A087TNZ8-F1
#
_entry.id   AF-A0A087TNZ8-F1
#
_cell.length_a   1.000
_cell.length_b   1.000
_cell.length_c   1.000
_cell.angle_alpha   90.00
_cell.angle_beta   90.00
_cell.angle_gamma   90.00
#
_symmetry.space_group_name_H-M   'P 1'
#
loop_
_entity.id
_entity.type
_entity.pdbx_description
1 polymer ?
#
loop_
_entity_poly.entity_id
_entity_poly.type
_entity_poly.pdbx_seq_one_letter_code
_entity_poly.pdbx_strand_id
1 'polypeptide(L)' 'MKISRQKKVRRILNFYKNNFQFRFPYQLLIDATFCQEALKCKINIDEQVRKYLEDPGVRLYTTPCVIMEAEA' A
#
# COMPACT_ATOMS: atom_id res chain seq x y z
N MET A 1 -11.83 9.63 -22.56
CA MET A 1 -11.25 8.35 -22.06
C MET A 1 -11.14 8.40 -20.54
N LYS A 2 -11.91 7.59 -19.83
CA LYS A 2 -11.79 7.46 -18.36
C LYS A 2 -10.38 6.94 -18.06
N ILE A 3 -9.53 7.76 -17.43
CA ILE A 3 -8.19 7.31 -17.05
C ILE A 3 -8.37 6.19 -16.03
N SER A 4 -7.93 4.98 -16.37
CA SER A 4 -7.97 3.84 -15.44
C SER A 4 -7.13 4.18 -14.20
N ARG A 5 -7.63 3.76 -13.02
CA ARG A 5 -6.97 3.95 -11.72
C ARG A 5 -5.50 3.50 -11.77
N GLN A 6 -5.23 2.41 -12.47
CA GLN A 6 -3.87 1.87 -12.66
C GLN A 6 -2.97 2.78 -13.50
N LYS A 7 -3.48 3.40 -14.57
CA LYS A 7 -2.70 4.34 -15.38
C LYS A 7 -2.25 5.55 -14.56
N LYS A 8 -3.09 6.00 -13.62
CA LYS A 8 -2.74 7.08 -12.68
C LYS A 8 -1.64 6.64 -11.72
N VAL A 9 -1.78 5.47 -11.09
CA VAL A 9 -0.78 4.92 -10.16
C VAL A 9 0.57 4.76 -10.83
N ARG A 10 0.62 4.15 -12.03
CA ARG A 10 1.88 3.95 -12.75
C ARG A 10 2.61 5.26 -13.03
N ARG A 11 1.88 6.33 -13.37
CA ARG A 11 2.47 7.66 -13.57
C ARG A 11 3.07 8.21 -12.26
N ILE A 12 2.36 8.06 -11.15
CA ILE A 12 2.81 8.51 -9.82
C ILE A 12 4.03 7.71 -9.35
N LEU A 13 3.99 6.38 -9.46
CA LEU A 13 5.12 5.53 -9.08
C LEU A 13 6.37 5.81 -9.93
N ASN A 14 6.21 6.03 -11.24
CA ASN A 14 7.34 6.43 -12.10
C ASN A 14 7.96 7.75 -11.67
N PHE A 15 7.13 8.71 -11.22
CA PHE A 15 7.64 9.96 -10.68
C PHE A 15 8.48 9.72 -9.41
N TYR A 16 8.00 8.90 -8.46
CA TYR A 16 8.76 8.57 -7.25
C TYR A 16 10.03 7.77 -7.53
N LYS A 17 9.97 6.83 -8.48
CA LYS A 17 11.12 6.04 -8.92
C LYS A 17 12.22 6.92 -9.50
N ASN A 18 11.85 7.84 -10.40
CA ASN A 18 12.83 8.65 -11.12
C ASN A 18 13.40 9.80 -10.27
N ASN A 19 12.60 10.41 -9.39
CA ASN A 19 13.01 11.60 -8.64
C ASN A 19 13.48 11.29 -7.21
N PHE A 20 12.95 10.24 -6.59
CA PHE A 20 13.20 9.92 -5.17
C PHE A 20 13.85 8.56 -4.98
N GLN A 21 14.28 7.92 -6.07
CA GLN A 21 14.97 6.63 -6.06
C GLN A 21 14.20 5.51 -5.35
N PHE A 22 12.86 5.57 -5.38
CA PHE A 22 12.04 4.46 -4.91
C PHE A 22 12.33 3.22 -5.75
N ARG A 23 12.67 2.12 -5.08
CA ARG A 23 13.04 0.86 -5.72
C ARG A 23 12.10 -0.26 -5.29
N PHE A 24 11.96 -1.21 -6.19
CA PHE A 24 11.30 -2.47 -5.92
C PHE A 24 12.21 -3.36 -5.04
N PRO A 25 11.67 -4.08 -4.03
CA PRO A 25 10.29 -4.12 -3.54
C PRO A 25 9.85 -2.90 -2.72
N TYR A 26 8.67 -2.37 -3.02
CA TYR A 26 8.11 -1.27 -2.23
C TYR A 26 7.81 -1.72 -0.81
N GLN A 27 8.16 -0.87 0.14
CA GLN A 27 7.87 -1.07 1.56
C GLN A 27 6.76 -0.10 1.94
N LEU A 28 5.65 -0.61 2.46
CA LEU A 28 4.50 0.18 2.87
C LEU A 28 4.29 0.08 4.37
N LEU A 29 4.18 1.23 5.01
CA LEU A 29 3.75 1.33 6.40
C LEU A 29 2.22 1.43 6.44
N ILE A 30 1.61 0.64 7.31
CA ILE A 30 0.17 0.60 7.53
C ILE A 30 -0.14 0.98 8.99
N ASP A 31 -1.23 1.73 9.20
CA ASP A 31 -1.72 2.10 10.53
C ASP A 31 -2.83 1.16 11.04
N ALA A 32 -3.24 1.34 12.29
CA ALA A 32 -4.27 0.52 12.92
C ALA A 32 -5.64 0.79 12.29
N THR A 33 -5.96 2.06 12.03
CA THR A 33 -7.24 2.49 11.46
C THR A 33 -7.51 1.82 10.11
N PHE A 34 -6.51 1.81 9.21
CA PHE A 34 -6.61 1.18 7.91
C PHE A 34 -6.83 -0.33 8.03
N CYS A 35 -6.10 -0.99 8.92
CA CYS A 35 -6.28 -2.43 9.18
C CYS A 35 -7.67 -2.76 9.73
N GLN A 36 -8.18 -1.96 10.68
CA GLN A 36 -9.51 -2.15 11.26
C GLN A 36 -10.62 -1.97 10.22
N GLU A 37 -10.55 -0.93 9.39
CA GLU A 37 -11.53 -0.69 8.33
C GLU A 37 -11.45 -1.74 7.22
N ALA A 38 -10.24 -2.17 6.85
CA ALA A 38 -10.06 -3.27 5.90
C ALA A 38 -10.68 -4.57 6.42
N LEU A 39 -10.55 -4.86 7.72
CA LEU A 39 -11.15 -6.02 8.35
C LEU A 39 -12.69 -5.96 8.34
N LYS A 40 -13.28 -4.80 8.67
CA LYS A 40 -14.74 -4.56 8.57
C LYS A 40 -15.26 -4.79 7.16
N CYS A 41 -14.52 -4.31 6.17
CA CYS A 41 -14.86 -4.47 4.75
C CYS A 41 -14.51 -5.86 4.19
N LYS A 42 -13.91 -6.75 4.98
CA LYS A 42 -13.43 -8.08 4.58
C LYS A 42 -12.48 -8.03 3.38
N ILE A 43 -11.59 -7.03 3.36
CA ILE A 43 -10.62 -6.82 2.29
C ILE A 43 -9.29 -7.45 2.67
N ASN A 44 -8.78 -8.35 1.83
CA ASN A 44 -7.40 -8.81 1.94
C ASN A 44 -6.45 -7.70 1.45
N ILE A 45 -5.79 -7.03 2.40
CA ILE A 45 -4.92 -5.88 2.13
C ILE A 45 -3.77 -6.27 1.20
N ASP A 46 -3.12 -7.40 1.47
CA ASP A 46 -1.93 -7.84 0.73
C ASP A 46 -2.23 -8.02 -0.76
N GLU A 47 -3.31 -8.71 -1.09
CA GLU A 47 -3.75 -8.91 -2.47
C GLU A 47 -4.15 -7.61 -3.16
N GLN A 48 -4.94 -6.77 -2.50
CA GLN A 48 -5.43 -5.53 -3.10
C GLN A 48 -4.30 -4.53 -3.36
N VAL A 49 -3.35 -4.43 -2.44
CA VAL A 49 -2.20 -3.53 -2.55
C VAL A 49 -1.27 -3.98 -3.68
N ARG A 50 -0.93 -5.27 -3.75
CA ARG A 50 -0.11 -5.83 -4.84
C ARG A 50 -0.76 -5.61 -6.20
N LYS A 51 -2.08 -5.83 -6.30
CA LYS A 51 -2.86 -5.57 -7.52
C LYS A 51 -2.90 -4.08 -7.89
N TYR A 52 -2.97 -3.20 -6.90
CA TYR A 52 -3.07 -1.76 -7.12
C TYR A 52 -1.75 -1.13 -7.55
N LEU A 53 -0.64 -1.55 -6.94
CA LEU A 53 0.70 -1.07 -7.25
C LEU A 53 1.34 -1.80 -8.44
N GLU A 54 0.66 -2.82 -8.99
CA GLU A 54 1.15 -3.70 -10.07
C GLU A 54 2.49 -4.35 -9.71
N ASP A 55 2.64 -4.65 -8.42
CA ASP A 55 3.90 -5.08 -7.85
C ASP A 55 3.69 -6.32 -6.95
N PRO A 56 4.18 -7.50 -7.35
CA PRO A 56 4.01 -8.74 -6.59
C PRO A 56 4.89 -8.81 -5.33
N GLY A 57 5.96 -8.02 -5.22
CA GLY A 57 6.90 -8.11 -4.10
C GLY A 57 6.73 -7.06 -3.01
N VAL A 58 5.62 -6.32 -3.01
CA VAL A 58 5.31 -5.32 -1.97
C VAL A 58 5.41 -5.96 -0.58
N ARG A 59 6.11 -5.28 0.32
CA ARG A 59 6.23 -5.69 1.71
C ARG A 59 5.46 -4.74 2.60
N LEU A 60 4.54 -5.30 3.37
CA LEU A 60 3.74 -4.60 4.35
C LEU A 60 4.44 -4.60 5.70
N TYR A 61 4.55 -3.43 6.30
CA TYR A 61 5.15 -3.21 7.59
C TYR A 61 4.19 -2.42 8.49
N THR A 62 4.32 -2.63 9.78
CA THR A 62 3.67 -1.84 10.82
C THR A 62 4.71 -1.47 11.86
N THR A 63 4.40 -0.47 12.68
CA THR A 63 5.28 0.00 13.75
C THR A 63 4.79 -0.52 15.11
N PRO A 64 5.67 -0.64 16.12
CA PRO A 64 5.27 -1.08 17.45
C PRO A 64 4.18 -0.20 18.09
N CYS A 65 4.20 1.12 17.85
CA CYS A 65 3.15 2.01 18.36
C CYS A 65 1.78 1.70 17.75
N VAL A 66 1.72 1.37 16.46
CA VAL A 66 0.48 0.97 15.79
C VAL A 66 -0.04 -0.38 16.30
N ILE A 67 0.86 -1.32 16.63
CA ILE A 67 0.47 -2.58 17.25
C ILE A 67 -0.17 -2.33 18.62
N MET A 68 0.48 -1.52 19.46
CA MET A 68 -0.07 -1.15 20.78
C MET A 68 -1.41 -0.42 20.67
N GLU A 69 -1.57 0.45 19.68
CA GLU A 69 -2.85 1.13 19.40
C GLU A 69 -3.95 0.15 18.97
N ALA A 70 -3.62 -0.90 18.23
CA ALA A 70 -4.59 -1.89 17.76
C ALA A 70 -4.99 -2.92 18.85
N GLU A 71 -4.14 -3.13 19.85
CA GLU A 71 -4.38 -4.05 20.98
C GLU A 71 -5.15 -3.38 22.14
N ALA A 72 -5.09 -2.05 22.25
CA ALA A 72 -5.77 -1.26 23.28
C ALA A 72 -7.29 -1.19 23.07
#